data_AF-A0A378KY11-F1
#
_entry.id   AF-A0A378KY11-F1
#
_cell.length_a   1.000
_cell.length_b   1.000
_cell.length_c   1.000
_cell.angle_alpha   90.00
_cell.angle_beta   90.00
_cell.angle_gamma   90.00
#
_symmetry.space_group_name_H-M   'P 1'
#
loop_
_entity.id
_entity.type
_entity.pdbx_description
1 polymer ?
#
loop_
_entity_poly.entity_id
_entity_poly.type
_entity_poly.pdbx_seq_one_letter_code
_entity_poly.pdbx_strand_id
1 'polypeptide(L)'
;MNPIKLIGSLILILIPWGVVSAEEYHKQAISIITNCYNTSEDKEDKVVQCIKNKLKELPNPGDYRLNVKTSNPDAAGHFRIIIFMINSSGYMVYCIGNANRNTMTIKSCVQDKGEPLSPSQELSIDTLLDI
;
A
#
# COMPACT_ATOMS: atom_id res chain seq x y z
N MET A 1 -21.80 -49.14 -34.69
CA MET A 1 -22.07 -47.77 -35.19
C MET A 1 -22.45 -46.90 -34.00
N ASN A 2 -21.54 -45.97 -33.68
CA ASN A 2 -21.55 -44.75 -32.85
C ASN A 2 -22.48 -44.59 -31.62
N PRO A 3 -21.89 -44.39 -30.42
CA PRO A 3 -22.41 -43.45 -29.43
C PRO A 3 -21.75 -42.08 -29.63
N ILE A 4 -22.60 -41.06 -29.74
CA ILE A 4 -22.27 -39.64 -29.79
C ILE A 4 -21.49 -39.29 -28.52
N LYS A 5 -20.19 -39.02 -28.68
CA LYS A 5 -19.34 -38.47 -27.62
C LYS A 5 -19.81 -37.04 -27.36
N LEU A 6 -20.55 -36.83 -26.27
CA LEU A 6 -20.76 -35.52 -25.69
C LEU A 6 -19.39 -34.94 -25.32
N ILE A 7 -18.87 -34.08 -26.19
CA ILE A 7 -17.76 -33.19 -25.89
C ILE A 7 -18.35 -32.13 -24.96
N GLY A 8 -18.34 -32.43 -23.65
CA GLY A 8 -18.58 -31.46 -22.59
C GLY A 8 -17.41 -30.47 -22.60
N SER A 9 -17.49 -29.49 -23.51
CA SER A 9 -16.59 -28.35 -23.54
C SER A 9 -16.94 -27.48 -22.33
N LEU A 10 -16.34 -27.81 -21.19
CA LEU A 10 -16.37 -26.99 -19.99
C LEU A 10 -15.48 -25.76 -20.29
N ILE A 11 -16.06 -24.75 -20.94
CA ILE A 11 -15.47 -23.42 -21.08
C ILE A 11 -15.51 -22.79 -19.68
N LEU A 12 -14.50 -23.13 -18.89
CA LEU A 12 -14.22 -22.55 -17.58
C LEU A 12 -13.07 -21.57 -17.73
N ILE A 13 -13.22 -20.62 -18.66
CA ILE A 13 -12.27 -19.52 -18.85
C ILE A 13 -13.13 -18.33 -19.21
N LEU A 14 -13.35 -17.44 -18.24
CA LEU A 14 -13.68 -16.01 -18.39
C LEU A 14 -14.11 -15.47 -17.02
N ILE A 15 -13.32 -15.75 -15.97
CA ILE A 15 -13.29 -14.80 -14.85
C ILE A 15 -12.11 -13.87 -15.17
N PRO A 16 -12.36 -12.59 -15.50
CA PRO A 16 -11.30 -11.60 -15.50
C PRO A 16 -10.96 -11.40 -14.03
N TRP A 17 -10.12 -12.29 -13.48
CA TRP A 17 -9.47 -12.01 -12.22
C TRP A 17 -8.64 -10.77 -12.47
N GLY A 18 -9.18 -9.63 -12.03
CA GLY A 18 -8.45 -8.38 -11.93
C GLY A 18 -7.30 -8.61 -10.96
N VAL A 19 -6.22 -9.19 -11.47
CA VAL A 19 -4.95 -9.28 -10.79
C VAL A 19 -4.41 -7.85 -10.74
N VAL A 20 -4.80 -7.12 -9.70
CA VAL A 20 -4.07 -5.92 -9.31
C VAL A 20 -2.63 -6.39 -9.13
N SER A 21 -1.70 -5.80 -9.88
CA SER A 21 -0.29 -6.14 -9.74
C SER A 21 0.26 -5.51 -8.47
N ALA A 22 1.34 -6.09 -7.94
CA ALA A 22 2.11 -5.48 -6.86
C ALA A 22 2.56 -4.04 -7.19
N GLU A 23 2.79 -3.75 -8.46
CA GLU A 23 3.12 -2.41 -8.94
C GLU A 23 1.94 -1.43 -8.81
N GLU A 24 0.74 -1.91 -9.09
CA GLU A 24 -0.47 -1.09 -9.06
C GLU A 24 -0.91 -0.81 -7.61
N TYR A 25 -0.71 -1.78 -6.70
CA TYR A 25 -1.02 -1.64 -5.28
C TYR A 25 -0.32 -0.44 -4.63
N HIS A 26 1.01 -0.33 -4.79
CA HIS A 26 1.76 0.71 -4.08
C HIS A 26 1.40 2.13 -4.57
N LYS A 27 1.12 2.29 -5.87
CA LYS A 27 0.69 3.59 -6.43
C LYS A 27 -0.65 4.01 -5.84
N GLN A 28 -1.60 3.08 -5.75
CA GLN A 28 -2.90 3.33 -5.14
C GLN A 28 -2.79 3.61 -3.64
N ALA A 29 -1.97 2.85 -2.91
CA ALA A 29 -1.73 3.10 -1.49
C ALA A 29 -1.17 4.50 -1.23
N ILE A 30 -0.17 4.93 -2.00
CA ILE A 30 0.41 6.29 -1.91
C ILE A 30 -0.65 7.36 -2.21
N SER A 31 -1.48 7.14 -3.23
CA SER A 31 -2.58 8.04 -3.58
C SER A 31 -3.59 8.18 -2.44
N ILE A 32 -4.00 7.07 -1.83
CA ILE A 32 -4.91 7.04 -0.67
C ILE A 32 -4.32 7.84 0.49
N ILE A 33 -3.06 7.59 0.85
CA ILE A 33 -2.39 8.28 1.96
C ILE A 33 -2.36 9.79 1.71
N THR A 34 -1.98 10.18 0.50
CA THR A 34 -1.89 11.59 0.10
C THR A 34 -3.27 12.25 0.15
N ASN A 35 -4.30 11.59 -0.37
CA ASN A 35 -5.65 12.11 -0.39
C ASN A 35 -6.22 12.25 1.03
N CYS A 36 -6.12 11.20 1.85
CA CYS A 36 -6.54 11.24 3.26
C CYS A 36 -5.87 12.38 4.04
N TYR A 37 -4.59 12.63 3.78
CA TYR A 37 -3.89 13.73 4.42
C TYR A 37 -4.36 15.12 3.94
N ASN A 38 -4.69 15.25 2.65
CA ASN A 38 -5.08 16.52 2.03
C ASN A 38 -6.54 16.91 2.32
N THR A 39 -7.41 15.94 2.56
CA THR A 39 -8.85 16.17 2.79
C THR A 39 -9.24 16.14 4.25
N SER A 40 -8.37 15.68 5.15
CA SER A 40 -8.67 15.65 6.58
C SER A 40 -8.51 17.04 7.20
N GLU A 41 -9.58 17.52 7.82
CA GLU A 41 -9.63 18.82 8.52
C GLU A 41 -8.76 18.82 9.79
N ASP A 42 -8.60 17.67 10.45
CA ASP A 42 -7.64 17.47 11.56
C ASP A 42 -6.59 16.43 11.16
N LYS A 43 -5.32 16.77 11.32
CA LYS A 43 -4.18 16.04 10.76
C LYS A 43 -3.69 14.85 11.61
N GLU A 44 -4.41 14.54 12.67
CA GLU A 44 -4.08 13.47 13.62
C GLU A 44 -4.96 12.24 13.38
N ASP A 45 -5.73 11.79 14.38
CA ASP A 45 -6.49 10.54 14.35
C ASP A 45 -7.38 10.36 13.12
N LYS A 46 -7.96 11.45 12.59
CA LYS A 46 -8.82 11.40 11.39
C LYS A 46 -8.05 10.99 10.13
N VAL A 47 -6.80 11.44 9.96
CA VAL A 47 -5.95 11.02 8.83
C VAL A 47 -5.63 9.53 8.96
N VAL A 48 -5.24 9.10 10.16
CA VAL A 48 -4.92 7.69 10.44
C VAL A 48 -6.14 6.80 10.19
N GLN A 49 -7.32 7.21 10.67
CA GLN A 49 -8.57 6.49 10.42
C GLN A 49 -8.93 6.44 8.94
N CYS A 50 -8.80 7.55 8.20
CA CYS A 50 -9.04 7.58 6.76
C CYS A 50 -8.14 6.57 6.03
N ILE A 51 -6.84 6.57 6.34
CA ILE A 51 -5.85 5.66 5.76
C ILE A 51 -6.23 4.21 6.08
N LYS A 52 -6.47 3.89 7.37
CA LYS A 52 -6.85 2.53 7.81
C LYS A 52 -8.13 2.05 7.13
N ASN A 53 -9.13 2.91 6.95
CA ASN A 53 -10.39 2.54 6.31
C ASN A 53 -10.22 2.30 4.81
N LYS A 54 -9.52 3.20 4.11
CA LYS A 54 -9.38 3.12 2.65
C LYS A 54 -8.41 2.04 2.19
N LEU A 55 -7.34 1.78 2.95
CA LEU A 55 -6.41 0.70 2.61
C LEU A 55 -7.00 -0.70 2.80
N LYS A 56 -7.95 -0.88 3.73
CA LYS A 56 -8.68 -2.16 3.88
C LYS A 56 -9.53 -2.51 2.66
N GLU A 57 -9.95 -1.50 1.89
CA GLU A 57 -10.72 -1.70 0.66
C GLU A 57 -9.81 -2.07 -0.53
N LEU A 58 -8.50 -1.81 -0.44
CA LEU A 58 -7.55 -2.05 -1.52
C LEU A 58 -7.05 -3.51 -1.49
N PRO A 59 -7.28 -4.32 -2.54
CA PRO A 59 -6.73 -5.67 -2.62
C PRO A 59 -5.21 -5.61 -2.53
N ASN A 60 -4.61 -6.37 -1.59
CA ASN A 60 -3.17 -6.42 -1.38
C ASN A 60 -2.56 -7.69 -1.99
N PRO A 61 -2.27 -7.71 -3.31
CA PRO A 61 -1.86 -8.92 -4.05
C PRO A 61 -0.51 -9.48 -3.59
N GLY A 62 0.31 -8.67 -2.90
CA GLY A 62 1.64 -9.04 -2.44
C GLY A 62 1.76 -9.09 -0.93
N ASP A 63 0.68 -8.90 -0.17
CA ASP A 63 0.72 -8.77 1.30
C ASP A 63 1.76 -7.71 1.78
N TYR A 64 1.76 -6.56 1.11
CA TYR A 64 2.57 -5.42 1.51
C TYR A 64 2.16 -4.89 2.88
N ARG A 65 3.18 -4.57 3.67
CA ARG A 65 3.06 -3.85 4.93
C ARG A 65 3.50 -2.41 4.71
N LEU A 66 2.72 -1.47 5.22
CA LEU A 66 2.90 -0.03 5.02
C LEU A 66 3.24 0.64 6.34
N ASN A 67 4.32 1.40 6.39
CA ASN A 67 4.65 2.28 7.49
C ASN A 67 4.81 3.74 7.00
N VAL A 68 4.18 4.68 7.69
CA VAL A 68 4.28 6.12 7.42
C VAL A 68 4.91 6.81 8.61
N LYS A 69 6.00 7.53 8.40
CA LYS A 69 6.72 8.29 9.44
C LYS A 69 6.77 9.76 9.07
N THR A 70 6.63 10.62 10.06
CA THR A 70 6.74 12.08 9.93
C THR A 70 7.89 12.60 10.79
N SER A 71 8.56 13.65 10.32
CA SER A 71 9.48 14.41 11.18
C SER A 71 8.69 15.38 12.06
N ASN A 72 9.38 15.95 13.06
CA ASN A 72 8.86 17.15 13.72
C ASN A 72 8.69 18.28 12.69
N PRO A 73 7.66 19.13 12.86
CA PRO A 73 7.50 20.31 12.03
C PRO A 73 8.62 21.33 12.27
N ASP A 74 9.06 21.99 11.20
CA ASP A 74 9.94 23.15 11.26
C ASP A 74 9.19 24.41 11.71
N ALA A 75 9.88 25.55 11.76
CA ALA A 75 9.28 26.83 12.18
C ALA A 75 8.13 27.30 11.27
N ALA A 76 8.08 26.83 10.01
CA ALA A 76 6.99 27.11 9.07
C ALA A 76 5.85 26.07 9.16
N GLY A 77 5.96 25.09 10.06
CA GLY A 77 4.99 24.00 10.18
C GLY A 77 5.13 22.94 9.07
N HIS A 78 6.25 22.91 8.36
CA HIS A 78 6.54 21.90 7.36
C HIS A 78 7.24 20.71 7.99
N PHE A 79 6.91 19.51 7.55
CA PHE A 79 7.58 18.29 7.98
C PHE A 79 7.82 17.35 6.81
N ARG A 80 8.83 16.50 6.99
CA ARG A 80 9.17 15.44 6.06
C ARG A 80 8.27 14.23 6.32
N ILE A 81 7.78 13.62 5.26
CA ILE A 81 7.07 12.35 5.32
C ILE A 81 7.89 11.27 4.62
N ILE A 82 7.95 10.11 5.25
CA ILE A 82 8.57 8.90 4.74
C ILE A 82 7.50 7.82 4.70
N ILE A 83 7.25 7.28 3.51
CA ILE A 83 6.39 6.10 3.32
C ILE A 83 7.29 4.94 2.96
N PHE A 84 7.17 3.85 3.70
CA PHE A 84 7.87 2.60 3.43
C PHE A 84 6.86 1.48 3.28
N MET A 85 6.92 0.77 2.16
CA MET A 85 6.16 -0.44 1.91
C MET A 85 7.10 -1.60 1.67
N ILE A 86 6.81 -2.76 2.25
CA ILE A 86 7.60 -3.98 2.05
C ILE A 86 6.69 -5.19 2.03
N ASN A 87 7.00 -6.19 1.20
CA ASN A 87 6.30 -7.48 1.23
C ASN A 87 7.21 -8.65 1.63
N SER A 88 6.59 -9.81 1.87
CA SER A 88 7.26 -11.06 2.22
C SER A 88 8.30 -11.51 1.19
N SER A 89 8.11 -11.14 -0.09
CA SER A 89 9.05 -11.43 -1.18
C SER A 89 10.26 -10.47 -1.24
N GLY A 90 10.39 -9.54 -0.29
CA GLY A 90 11.51 -8.59 -0.21
C GLY A 90 11.39 -7.39 -1.16
N TYR A 91 10.25 -7.19 -1.83
CA TYR A 91 10.02 -5.98 -2.62
C TYR A 91 9.75 -4.81 -1.70
N MET A 92 10.52 -3.75 -1.89
CA MET A 92 10.49 -2.54 -1.07
C MET A 92 10.15 -1.33 -1.92
N VAL A 93 9.30 -0.46 -1.39
CA VAL A 93 9.01 0.85 -1.97
C VAL A 93 9.25 1.90 -0.88
N TYR A 94 10.14 2.84 -1.18
CA TYR A 94 10.49 3.92 -0.28
C TYR A 94 10.19 5.26 -0.94
N CYS A 95 9.27 6.03 -0.35
CA CYS A 95 8.90 7.35 -0.83
C CYS A 95 9.23 8.43 0.20
N ILE A 96 9.71 9.57 -0.30
CA ILE A 96 9.92 10.77 0.50
C ILE A 96 9.07 11.91 -0.04
N GLY A 97 8.51 12.68 0.88
CA GLY A 97 7.69 13.81 0.58
C GLY A 97 7.78 14.90 1.64
N ASN A 98 7.09 15.99 1.38
CA ASN A 98 6.91 17.07 2.33
C ASN A 98 5.42 17.23 2.61
N ALA A 99 5.11 17.67 3.82
CA ALA A 99 3.76 18.03 4.18
C ALA A 99 3.72 19.28 5.06
N ASN A 100 2.57 19.93 5.05
CA ASN A 100 2.21 21.06 5.88
C ASN A 100 0.77 20.89 6.38
N ARG A 101 0.26 21.89 7.10
CA ARG A 101 -1.09 21.87 7.67
C ARG A 101 -2.22 21.53 6.71
N ASN A 102 -2.06 21.72 5.39
CA ASN A 102 -3.15 21.51 4.43
C ASN A 102 -2.80 20.48 3.35
N THR A 103 -1.52 20.34 2.99
CA THR A 103 -1.11 19.52 1.86
C THR A 103 0.07 18.60 2.16
N MET A 104 0.05 17.43 1.55
CA MET A 104 1.14 16.46 1.45
C MET A 104 1.47 16.28 -0.03
N THR A 105 2.77 16.21 -0.32
CA THR A 105 3.28 15.98 -1.67
C THR A 105 4.44 15.01 -1.63
N ILE A 106 4.31 13.92 -2.36
CA ILE A 106 5.41 12.98 -2.60
C ILE A 106 6.35 13.58 -3.64
N LYS A 107 7.64 13.62 -3.30
CA LYS A 107 8.69 14.18 -4.17
C LYS A 107 9.35 13.10 -5.01
N SER A 108 9.62 11.96 -4.40
CA SER A 108 10.25 10.84 -5.10
C SER A 108 9.90 9.52 -4.42
N CYS A 109 9.86 8.47 -5.23
CA CYS A 109 9.77 7.09 -4.78
C CYS A 109 10.88 6.28 -5.45
N VAL A 110 11.48 5.37 -4.70
CA VAL A 110 12.42 4.37 -5.19
C VAL A 110 11.84 3.00 -4.89
N GLN A 111 11.97 2.09 -5.84
CA GLN A 111 11.62 0.69 -5.67
C GLN A 111 12.90 -0.13 -5.69
N ASP A 112 12.96 -1.12 -4.82
CA ASP A 112 14.09 -2.04 -4.73
C ASP A 112 13.60 -3.46 -4.42
N LYS A 113 14.46 -4.45 -4.67
CA LYS A 113 14.21 -5.84 -4.29
C LYS A 113 15.39 -6.35 -3.47
N GLY A 114 15.15 -6.46 -2.17
CA GLY A 114 16.08 -7.06 -1.23
C GLY A 114 15.86 -8.55 -1.06
N GLU A 115 16.48 -9.10 -0.03
CA GLU A 115 16.17 -10.45 0.44
C GLU A 115 14.74 -10.50 1.01
N PRO A 116 14.04 -11.64 0.87
CA PRO A 116 12.78 -11.88 1.56
C PRO A 116 12.89 -11.57 3.06
N LEU A 117 11.83 -11.03 3.65
CA LEU A 117 11.81 -10.80 5.08
C LEU A 117 11.93 -12.12 5.83
N SER A 118 12.80 -12.18 6.82
CA SER A 118 12.80 -13.31 7.75
C SER A 118 11.52 -13.29 8.60
N PRO A 119 11.06 -14.44 9.12
CA PRO A 119 9.86 -14.51 9.96
C PRO A 119 9.92 -13.55 11.17
N SER A 120 11.11 -13.34 11.74
CA SER A 120 11.32 -12.38 12.83
C SER A 120 11.15 -10.93 12.39
N GLN A 121 11.56 -10.59 11.16
CA GLN A 121 11.37 -9.27 10.60
C GLN A 121 9.91 -9.02 10.21
N GLU A 122 9.20 -10.03 9.72
CA GLU A 122 7.75 -9.95 9.49
C GLU A 122 7.02 -9.63 10.81
N LEU A 123 7.27 -10.38 11.89
CA LEU A 123 6.64 -10.13 13.19
C LEU A 123 6.94 -8.72 13.75
N SER A 124 8.17 -8.21 13.55
CA SER A 124 8.57 -6.88 14.03
C SER A 124 7.80 -5.72 13.37
N ILE A 125 7.28 -5.93 12.16
CA ILE A 125 6.49 -4.93 11.45
C ILE A 125 5.03 -4.94 11.95
N ASP A 126 4.47 -6.09 12.34
CA ASP A 126 3.11 -6.16 12.90
C ASP A 126 2.99 -5.33 14.17
N THR A 127 4.01 -5.39 15.03
CA THR A 127 4.03 -4.63 16.29
C THR A 127 4.14 -3.11 16.09
N LEU A 128 4.59 -2.64 14.91
CA LEU A 128 4.67 -1.22 14.58
C LEU A 128 3.34 -0.65 14.04
N LEU A 129 2.41 -1.51 13.60
CA LEU A 129 1.10 -1.10 13.07
C LEU A 129 -0.02 -1.12 14.12
N ASP A 130 0.23 -1.76 15.27
CA ASP A 130 -0.66 -1.86 16.42
C ASP A 130 -0.52 -0.70 17.43
N ILE A 131 0.23 0.35 17.10
CA ILE A 131 0.36 1.59 17.89
C ILE A 131 -0.41 2.73 17.23
#